data_AF-A0A174YSX0-F1
#
_entry.id   AF-A0A174YSX0-F1
#
_cell.length_a   1.000
_cell.length_b   1.000
_cell.length_c   1.000
_cell.angle_alpha   90.00
_cell.angle_beta   90.00
_cell.angle_gamma   90.00
#
_symmetry.space_group_name_H-M   'P 1'
#
loop_
_entity.id
_entity.type
_entity.pdbx_description
1 polymer ?
#
loop_
_entity_poly.entity_id
_entity_poly.type
_entity_poly.pdbx_seq_one_letter_code
_entity_poly.pdbx_strand_id
1 'polypeptide(L)'
;MYEMKPEYYIGIDMIDEEHKQLFKYADEAYELLHDEFTPDKYDRIDIILENLRNYTVKHFSDEEQYMESINYKKIFTQKVQHQEFIHKLDEFMEHHNDEVEDQDEQIMGILKYLTEWLVNHILHVDGQIPKG
;
A
#
# COMPACT_ATOMS: atom_id res chain seq x y z
N MET A 1 -2.78 -14.28 4.21
CA MET A 1 -3.71 -13.68 3.24
C MET A 1 -3.96 -12.25 3.65
N TYR A 2 -3.58 -11.34 2.77
CA TYR A 2 -3.75 -9.90 2.96
C TYR A 2 -5.11 -9.53 2.39
N GLU A 3 -6.10 -9.36 3.26
CA GLU A 3 -7.48 -9.11 2.85
C GLU A 3 -8.06 -7.88 3.53
N MET A 4 -8.94 -7.19 2.81
CA MET A 4 -9.74 -6.10 3.36
C MET A 4 -10.78 -6.66 4.34
N LYS A 5 -10.57 -6.41 5.63
CA LYS A 5 -11.46 -6.89 6.69
C LYS A 5 -12.58 -5.89 7.00
N PRO A 6 -13.71 -6.34 7.58
CA PRO A 6 -14.82 -5.47 7.96
C PRO A 6 -14.42 -4.25 8.82
N GLU A 7 -13.43 -4.40 9.69
CA GLU A 7 -12.91 -3.33 10.54
C GLU A 7 -12.14 -2.23 9.80
N TYR A 8 -11.71 -2.48 8.56
CA TYR A 8 -10.94 -1.52 7.75
C TYR A 8 -11.84 -0.60 6.91
N TYR A 9 -13.13 -0.90 6.79
CA TYR A 9 -14.04 -0.05 6.03
C TYR A 9 -14.27 1.27 6.76
N ILE A 10 -13.86 2.36 6.13
CA ILE A 10 -14.07 3.70 6.67
C ILE A 10 -15.45 4.23 6.30
N GLY A 11 -16.12 3.64 5.31
CA GLY A 11 -17.48 4.00 4.87
C GLY A 11 -17.50 5.17 3.88
N ILE A 12 -16.44 5.30 3.08
CA ILE A 12 -16.37 6.17 1.91
C ILE A 12 -16.15 5.25 0.73
N ASP A 13 -17.23 4.91 0.00
CA ASP A 13 -17.25 3.80 -0.97
C ASP A 13 -16.07 3.81 -1.95
N MET A 14 -15.73 4.98 -2.50
CA MET A 14 -14.60 5.13 -3.42
C MET A 14 -13.27 4.71 -2.76
N ILE A 15 -13.01 5.20 -1.55
CA ILE A 15 -11.76 4.92 -0.82
C ILE A 15 -11.73 3.47 -0.36
N ASP A 16 -12.86 2.93 0.13
CA ASP A 16 -12.95 1.53 0.56
C ASP A 16 -12.66 0.56 -0.60
N GLU A 17 -13.09 0.87 -1.83
CA GLU A 17 -12.77 0.07 -3.01
C GLU A 17 -11.28 0.16 -3.40
N GLU A 18 -10.66 1.33 -3.23
CA GLU A 18 -9.22 1.48 -3.47
C GLU A 18 -8.37 0.74 -2.43
N HIS A 19 -8.76 0.78 -1.15
CA HIS A 19 -8.10 0.00 -0.10
C HIS A 19 -8.15 -1.50 -0.42
N LYS A 20 -9.28 -2.03 -0.90
CA LYS A 20 -9.37 -3.44 -1.34
C LYS A 20 -8.34 -3.78 -2.41
N GLN A 21 -8.16 -2.89 -3.38
CA GLN A 21 -7.19 -3.11 -4.46
C GLN A 21 -5.75 -3.04 -3.95
N LEU A 22 -5.44 -2.19 -2.97
CA LEU A 22 -4.13 -2.18 -2.30
C LEU A 22 -3.87 -3.50 -1.55
N PHE A 23 -4.85 -4.00 -0.79
CA PHE A 23 -4.74 -5.32 -0.14
C PHE A 23 -4.52 -6.45 -1.14
N LYS A 24 -5.16 -6.39 -2.32
CA LYS A 24 -4.95 -7.37 -3.37
C LYS A 24 -3.51 -7.40 -3.88
N TYR A 25 -2.85 -6.25 -4.06
CA TYR A 25 -1.43 -6.24 -4.45
C TYR A 25 -0.51 -6.82 -3.36
N ALA A 26 -0.83 -6.56 -2.08
CA ALA A 26 -0.11 -7.20 -0.97
C ALA A 26 -0.33 -8.73 -0.97
N ASP A 27 -1.53 -9.20 -1.31
CA ASP A 27 -1.82 -10.62 -1.43
C ASP A 27 -1.09 -11.26 -2.62
N GLU A 28 -1.01 -10.59 -3.77
CA GLU A 28 -0.23 -11.05 -4.94
C GLU A 28 1.25 -11.25 -4.60
N ALA A 29 1.86 -10.33 -3.83
CA ALA A 29 3.24 -10.50 -3.35
C ALA A 29 3.36 -11.64 -2.32
N TYR A 30 2.35 -11.86 -1.47
CA TYR A 30 2.31 -12.98 -0.54
C TYR A 30 2.18 -14.33 -1.25
N GLU A 31 1.39 -14.41 -2.31
CA GLU A 31 1.29 -15.59 -3.16
C GLU A 31 2.62 -15.89 -3.85
N LEU A 32 3.28 -14.87 -4.42
CA LEU A 32 4.60 -15.02 -5.03
C LEU A 32 5.66 -15.53 -4.04
N LEU A 33 5.63 -15.04 -2.79
CA LEU A 33 6.49 -15.54 -1.71
C LEU A 33 6.34 -17.06 -1.52
N HIS A 34 5.12 -17.58 -1.60
CA HIS A 34 4.82 -19.00 -1.38
C HIS A 34 4.84 -19.84 -2.67
N ASP A 35 5.24 -19.26 -3.81
CA ASP A 35 5.38 -19.98 -5.06
C ASP A 35 6.70 -20.76 -5.11
N GLU A 36 6.63 -22.04 -4.77
CA GLU A 36 7.77 -22.97 -4.84
C GLU A 36 8.23 -23.28 -6.28
N PHE A 37 7.45 -22.90 -7.30
CA PHE A 37 7.74 -23.19 -8.71
C PHE A 37 8.48 -22.04 -9.42
N THR A 38 8.68 -20.92 -8.74
CA THR A 38 9.38 -19.74 -9.25
C THR A 38 10.66 -19.50 -8.45
N PRO A 39 11.82 -20.06 -8.87
CA PRO A 39 13.09 -19.90 -8.16
C PRO A 39 13.68 -18.49 -8.22
N ASP A 40 13.37 -17.74 -9.27
CA ASP A 40 13.78 -16.35 -9.46
C ASP A 40 12.54 -15.46 -9.50
N LYS A 41 12.35 -14.67 -8.44
CA LYS A 41 11.16 -13.84 -8.24
C LYS A 41 11.40 -12.36 -8.61
N TYR A 42 12.62 -11.94 -8.99
CA TYR A 42 12.96 -10.51 -9.18
C TYR A 42 12.01 -9.77 -10.10
N ASP A 43 11.89 -10.20 -11.36
CA ASP A 43 11.00 -9.55 -12.34
C ASP A 43 9.55 -9.46 -11.85
N ARG A 44 9.10 -10.45 -11.05
CA ARG A 44 7.73 -10.50 -10.52
C ARG A 44 7.56 -9.56 -9.34
N ILE A 45 8.56 -9.43 -8.47
CA ILE A 45 8.58 -8.45 -7.38
C ILE A 45 8.55 -7.04 -7.97
N ASP A 46 9.38 -6.77 -8.98
CA ASP A 46 9.45 -5.49 -9.68
C ASP A 46 8.07 -5.06 -10.20
N ILE A 47 7.38 -5.96 -10.90
CA ILE A 47 6.03 -5.71 -11.44
C ILE A 47 5.03 -5.44 -10.32
N ILE A 48 5.07 -6.21 -9.22
CA ILE A 48 4.12 -6.03 -8.11
C ILE A 48 4.37 -4.70 -7.40
N LEU A 49 5.63 -4.36 -7.13
CA LEU A 49 6.01 -3.09 -6.51
C LEU A 49 5.62 -1.90 -7.37
N GLU A 50 5.86 -1.95 -8.68
CA GLU A 50 5.47 -0.90 -9.62
C GLU A 50 3.94 -0.72 -9.63
N ASN A 51 3.18 -1.81 -9.72
CA ASN A 51 1.72 -1.77 -9.70
C ASN A 51 1.18 -1.22 -8.39
N LEU A 52 1.70 -1.70 -7.25
CA LEU A 52 1.34 -1.22 -5.93
C LEU A 52 1.62 0.28 -5.79
N ARG A 53 2.80 0.73 -6.19
CA ARG A 53 3.20 2.13 -6.11
C ARG A 53 2.32 3.02 -6.96
N ASN A 54 2.14 2.67 -8.23
CA ASN A 54 1.31 3.46 -9.15
C ASN A 54 -0.13 3.58 -8.65
N TYR A 55 -0.68 2.50 -8.09
CA TYR A 55 -2.01 2.52 -7.52
C TYR A 55 -2.09 3.29 -6.20
N THR A 56 -1.06 3.20 -5.36
CA THR A 56 -0.94 3.98 -4.12
C THR A 56 -0.95 5.49 -4.40
N VAL A 57 -0.19 5.94 -5.40
CA VAL A 57 -0.17 7.35 -5.83
C VAL A 57 -1.55 7.80 -6.31
N LYS A 58 -2.23 6.96 -7.09
CA LYS A 58 -3.61 7.24 -7.53
C LYS A 58 -4.55 7.35 -6.33
N HIS A 59 -4.55 6.37 -5.44
CA HIS A 59 -5.39 6.32 -4.25
C HIS A 59 -5.22 7.57 -3.38
N PHE A 60 -3.99 7.92 -3.04
CA PHE A 60 -3.73 9.14 -2.26
C PHE A 60 -4.18 10.41 -3.00
N SER A 61 -4.02 10.47 -4.32
CA SER A 61 -4.52 11.61 -5.10
C SER A 61 -6.04 11.74 -5.01
N ASP A 62 -6.77 10.63 -5.10
CA ASP A 62 -8.23 10.62 -5.05
C ASP A 62 -8.75 10.93 -3.64
N GLU A 63 -8.11 10.39 -2.60
CA GLU A 63 -8.40 10.74 -1.21
C GLU A 63 -8.14 12.23 -0.94
N GLU A 64 -7.00 12.75 -1.39
CA GLU A 64 -6.66 14.16 -1.22
C GLU A 64 -7.66 15.08 -1.93
N GLN A 65 -8.08 14.75 -3.15
CA GLN A 65 -9.13 15.50 -3.85
C GLN A 65 -10.46 15.46 -3.08
N TYR A 66 -10.83 14.30 -2.53
CA TYR A 66 -12.00 14.19 -1.68
C TYR A 66 -11.87 15.08 -0.43
N MET A 67 -10.74 15.02 0.27
CA MET A 67 -10.46 15.86 1.45
C MET A 67 -10.50 17.36 1.13
N GLU A 68 -9.98 17.78 -0.03
CA GLU A 68 -10.06 19.17 -0.51
C GLU A 68 -11.51 19.59 -0.74
N SER A 69 -12.31 18.73 -1.38
CA SER A 69 -13.71 19.01 -1.70
C SER A 69 -14.58 19.28 -0.46
N ILE A 70 -14.25 18.65 0.67
CA ILE A 70 -14.95 18.82 1.95
C ILE A 70 -14.25 19.82 2.90
N ASN A 71 -13.19 20.49 2.45
CA ASN A 71 -12.36 21.38 3.26
C ASN A 71 -11.83 20.73 4.55
N TYR A 72 -11.34 19.49 4.45
CA TYR A 72 -10.86 18.75 5.61
C TYR A 72 -9.63 19.41 6.23
N LYS A 73 -9.71 19.75 7.52
CA LYS A 73 -8.70 20.57 8.19
C LYS A 73 -7.34 19.88 8.38
N LYS A 74 -7.29 18.55 8.36
CA LYS A 74 -6.05 17.79 8.60
C LYS A 74 -5.34 17.35 7.32
N ILE A 75 -5.83 17.76 6.14
CA ILE A 75 -5.30 17.35 4.84
C ILE A 75 -3.79 17.47 4.75
N PHE A 76 -3.20 18.59 5.19
CA PHE A 76 -1.76 18.81 5.11
C PHE A 76 -0.96 17.72 5.84
N THR A 77 -1.40 17.29 7.02
CA THR A 77 -0.70 16.26 7.80
C THR A 77 -0.85 14.87 7.18
N GLN A 78 -1.95 14.58 6.49
CA GLN A 78 -2.11 13.34 5.71
C GLN A 78 -1.23 13.34 4.46
N LYS A 79 -1.20 14.43 3.68
CA LYS A 79 -0.33 14.52 2.49
C LYS A 79 1.14 14.23 2.81
N VAL A 80 1.63 14.70 3.96
CA VAL A 80 3.00 14.38 4.42
C VAL A 80 3.15 12.86 4.63
N GLN A 81 2.21 12.20 5.30
CA GLN A 81 2.26 10.75 5.50
C GLN A 81 2.21 9.97 4.18
N HIS A 82 1.38 10.41 3.22
CA HIS A 82 1.31 9.84 1.87
C HIS A 82 2.65 9.94 1.16
N GLN A 83 3.29 11.10 1.20
CA GLN A 83 4.61 11.33 0.59
C GLN A 83 5.69 10.45 1.20
N GLU A 84 5.73 10.32 2.52
CA GLU A 84 6.68 9.44 3.22
C GLU A 84 6.47 7.96 2.82
N PHE A 85 5.22 7.53 2.66
CA PHE A 85 4.92 6.16 2.23
C PHE A 85 5.34 5.89 0.79
N ILE A 86 5.08 6.84 -0.13
CA ILE A 86 5.54 6.75 -1.53
C ILE A 86 7.07 6.71 -1.58
N HIS A 87 7.75 7.57 -0.80
CA HIS A 87 9.20 7.56 -0.74
C HIS A 87 9.73 6.21 -0.25
N LYS A 88 9.06 5.57 0.72
CA LYS A 88 9.47 4.25 1.18
C LYS A 88 9.26 3.16 0.12
N LEU A 89 8.21 3.26 -0.69
CA LEU A 89 8.02 2.39 -1.84
C LEU A 89 9.14 2.56 -2.87
N ASP A 90 9.54 3.80 -3.15
CA ASP A 90 10.67 4.10 -4.03
C ASP A 90 11.97 3.46 -3.52
N GLU A 91 12.27 3.58 -2.21
CA GLU A 91 13.43 2.93 -1.61
C GLU A 91 13.40 1.40 -1.81
N PHE A 92 12.25 0.75 -1.62
CA PHE A 92 12.15 -0.69 -1.86
C PHE A 92 12.39 -1.05 -3.33
N MET A 93 11.83 -0.28 -4.26
CA MET A 93 12.06 -0.50 -5.70
C MET A 93 13.54 -0.34 -6.07
N GLU A 94 14.24 0.63 -5.49
CA GLU A 94 15.67 0.85 -5.76
C GLU A 94 16.57 -0.27 -5.20
N HIS A 95 16.26 -0.79 -4.02
CA HIS A 95 17.16 -1.68 -3.28
C HIS A 95 16.78 -3.17 -3.37
N HIS A 96 15.60 -3.51 -3.91
CA HIS A 96 15.21 -4.92 -3.93
C HIS A 96 16.09 -5.79 -4.85
N ASN A 97 16.74 -5.17 -5.84
CA ASN A 97 17.68 -5.80 -6.76
C ASN A 97 19.15 -5.75 -6.28
N ASP A 98 19.42 -5.22 -5.09
CA ASP A 98 20.73 -5.39 -4.45
C ASP A 98 20.97 -6.89 -4.23
N GLU A 99 22.23 -7.35 -4.21
CA GLU A 99 22.66 -8.76 -4.08
C GLU A 99 22.24 -9.40 -2.72
N VAL A 100 20.93 -9.42 -2.43
CA VAL A 100 20.34 -10.03 -1.25
C VAL A 100 20.30 -11.52 -1.48
N GLU A 101 21.00 -12.28 -0.63
CA GLU A 101 21.10 -13.73 -0.72
C GLU A 101 19.74 -14.45 -0.54
N ASP A 102 18.74 -13.78 0.04
CA ASP A 102 17.40 -14.30 0.32
C ASP A 102 16.27 -13.37 -0.17
N GLN A 103 15.72 -13.67 -1.35
CA GLN A 103 14.59 -12.93 -1.95
C GLN A 103 13.31 -13.04 -1.10
N ASP A 104 13.13 -14.14 -0.39
CA ASP A 104 11.92 -14.40 0.41
C ASP A 104 11.92 -13.54 1.68
N GLU A 105 13.07 -13.38 2.34
CA GLU A 105 13.22 -12.47 3.47
C GLU A 105 12.93 -11.01 3.08
N GLN A 106 13.40 -10.60 1.91
CA GLN A 106 13.16 -9.26 1.39
C GLN A 106 11.68 -9.01 1.08
N ILE A 107 11.01 -9.93 0.37
CA ILE A 107 9.56 -9.85 0.11
C ILE A 107 8.80 -9.78 1.44
N MET A 108 9.17 -10.60 2.42
CA MET A 108 8.52 -10.59 3.74
C MET A 108 8.68 -9.25 4.46
N GLY A 109 9.88 -8.65 4.42
CA GLY A 109 10.15 -7.33 4.98
C GLY A 109 9.32 -6.23 4.35
N ILE A 110 9.22 -6.23 3.01
CA ILE A 110 8.39 -5.32 2.23
C ILE A 110 6.92 -5.48 2.62
N LEU A 111 6.38 -6.69 2.52
CA LEU A 111 4.97 -7.00 2.84
C LEU A 111 4.58 -6.59 4.25
N LYS A 112 5.46 -6.85 5.22
CA LYS A 112 5.26 -6.46 6.62
C LYS A 112 5.14 -4.95 6.76
N TYR A 113 6.11 -4.20 6.23
CA TYR A 113 6.09 -2.74 6.31
C TYR A 113 4.82 -2.16 5.66
N LEU A 114 4.51 -2.60 4.44
CA LEU A 114 3.39 -2.09 3.66
C LEU A 114 2.07 -2.29 4.38
N THR A 115 1.85 -3.49 4.91
CA THR A 115 0.59 -3.84 5.57
C THR A 115 0.47 -3.19 6.94
N GLU A 116 1.56 -3.15 7.72
CA GLU A 116 1.56 -2.45 9.00
C GLU A 116 1.27 -0.96 8.80
N TRP A 117 1.89 -0.31 7.81
CA TRP A 117 1.61 1.09 7.51
C TRP A 117 0.17 1.27 7.04
N LEU A 118 -0.27 0.50 6.04
CA LEU A 118 -1.61 0.63 5.44
C LEU A 118 -2.72 0.45 6.48
N VAL A 119 -2.67 -0.63 7.26
CA VAL A 119 -3.70 -0.89 8.29
C VAL A 119 -3.74 0.22 9.34
N ASN A 120 -2.58 0.69 9.81
CA ASN A 120 -2.54 1.78 10.78
C ASN A 120 -3.06 3.09 10.18
N HIS A 121 -2.73 3.37 8.92
CA HIS A 121 -3.19 4.56 8.21
C HIS A 121 -4.71 4.55 8.05
N ILE A 122 -5.27 3.47 7.51
CA ILE A 122 -6.71 3.30 7.32
C ILE A 122 -7.46 3.50 8.65
N LEU A 123 -7.04 2.78 9.70
CA LEU A 123 -7.78 2.76 10.98
C LEU A 123 -7.66 4.08 11.75
N HIS A 124 -6.51 4.73 11.71
CA HIS A 124 -6.21 5.85 12.59
C HIS A 124 -6.13 7.19 11.89
N VAL A 125 -6.11 7.22 10.57
CA VAL A 125 -5.95 8.44 9.78
C VAL A 125 -7.14 8.59 8.83
N ASP A 126 -7.35 7.64 7.91
CA ASP A 126 -8.42 7.71 6.90
C ASP A 126 -9.80 7.60 7.57
N GLY A 127 -9.92 6.77 8.61
CA GLY A 127 -11.13 6.65 9.42
C GLY A 127 -11.55 7.95 10.14
N GLN A 128 -10.70 8.98 10.17
CA GLN A 128 -11.05 10.30 10.69
C GLN A 128 -11.66 11.23 9.63
N ILE A 129 -11.56 10.87 8.35
CA ILE A 129 -12.10 11.65 7.25
C ILE A 129 -13.64 11.64 7.36
N PRO A 130 -14.29 12.80 7.35
CA PRO A 130 -15.75 12.87 7.39
C PRO A 130 -16.38 12.19 6.18
N LYS A 131 -17.44 11.42 6.45
CA LYS A 131 -18.37 10.90 5.44
C LYS A 131 -19.23 12.08 4.96
N GLY A 132 -19.32 12.25 3.65
CA GLY A 132 -20.21 13.24 3.03
C GLY A 132 -21.68 13.04 3.37
#